data_AF-A0A292PHP9-F1
#
_entry.id   AF-A0A292PHP9-F1
#
_cell.length_a   1.000
_cell.length_b   1.000
_cell.length_c   1.000
_cell.angle_alpha   90.00
_cell.angle_beta   90.00
_cell.angle_gamma   90.00
#
_symmetry.space_group_name_H-M   'P 1'
#
loop_
_entity.id
_entity.type
_entity.pdbx_description
1 polymer ?
#
loop_
_entity_poly.entity_id
_entity_poly.type
_entity_poly.pdbx_seq_one_letter_code
_entity_poly.pdbx_strand_id
1 'polypeptide(L)' 'MRQLYYTCITPIADYGVEVWWKGQIGLANKLQKLQAEANRRILGAFRTSPTAAMEIEATTLPIPLRLDRQCKRYA' A
#
# COMPACT_ATOMS: atom_id res chain seq x y z
N MET A 1 4.90 14.59 1.09
CA MET A 1 4.86 13.34 1.89
C MET A 1 4.50 12.10 1.08
N ARG A 2 3.45 12.12 0.25
CA ARG A 2 3.08 10.98 -0.61
C ARG A 2 4.20 10.47 -1.52
N GLN A 3 4.96 11.37 -2.15
CA GLN A 3 6.11 11.01 -2.98
C GLN A 3 7.18 10.23 -2.20
N LEU A 4 7.50 10.66 -0.97
CA LEU A 4 8.47 9.97 -0.10
C LEU A 4 8.03 8.54 0.23
N TYR A 5 6.73 8.33 0.47
CA TYR A 5 6.19 6.98 0.66
C TYR A 5 6.46 6.10 -0.58
N TYR A 6 6.15 6.61 -1.78
CA TYR A 6 6.39 5.87 -3.02
C TYR A 6 7.86 5.66 -3.36
N THR A 7 8.75 6.60 -3.04
CA THR A 7 10.17 6.50 -3.41
C THR A 7 10.98 5.72 -2.40
N CYS A 8 10.61 5.75 -1.12
CA CYS A 8 11.45 5.18 -0.05
C CYS A 8 10.84 3.93 0.58
N ILE A 9 9.51 3.87 0.74
CA ILE A 9 8.86 2.78 1.49
C ILE A 9 8.33 1.72 0.54
N THR A 10 7.58 2.12 -0.49
CA THR A 10 6.99 1.23 -1.49
C THR A 10 8.02 0.28 -2.14
N PRO A 11 9.22 0.71 -2.59
CA PRO A 11 10.16 -0.19 -3.27
C PRO A 11 10.73 -1.26 -2.34
N ILE A 12 10.91 -0.93 -1.06
CA ILE A 12 11.39 -1.87 -0.04
C ILE A 12 10.27 -2.85 0.32
N ALA A 13 9.06 -2.35 0.53
CA ALA A 13 7.92 -3.17 0.92
C ALA A 13 7.45 -4.11 -0.20
N ASP A 14 7.56 -3.67 -1.45
CA ASP A 14 7.11 -4.39 -2.65
C ASP A 14 8.25 -5.11 -3.37
N TYR A 15 9.42 -5.21 -2.74
CA TYR A 15 10.54 -5.90 -3.33
C TYR A 15 10.19 -7.37 -3.59
N GLY A 16 10.37 -7.82 -4.84
CA GLY A 16 10.14 -9.20 -5.24
C GLY A 16 8.67 -9.64 -5.26
N VAL A 17 7.71 -8.70 -5.28
CA VAL A 17 6.26 -9.00 -5.31
C VAL A 17 5.90 -10.06 -6.34
N GLU A 18 6.49 -10.01 -7.53
CA GLU A 18 6.25 -10.99 -8.62
C GLU A 18 6.60 -12.43 -8.23
N VAL A 19 7.54 -12.63 -7.30
CA VAL A 19 8.01 -13.95 -6.87
C VAL A 19 7.13 -14.50 -5.73
N TRP A 20 6.77 -13.65 -4.77
CA TRP A 20 6.10 -14.10 -3.54
C TRP A 20 4.59 -13.83 -3.50
N TRP A 21 4.06 -12.89 -4.27
CA TRP A 21 2.64 -12.55 -4.26
C TRP A 21 1.81 -13.59 -5.00
N LYS A 22 0.88 -14.23 -4.28
CA LYS A 22 -0.06 -15.22 -4.82
C LYS A 22 -1.50 -14.95 -4.35
N GLY A 23 -1.79 -13.74 -3.90
CA GLY A 23 -3.09 -13.39 -3.30
C GLY A 23 -3.21 -13.75 -1.81
N GLN A 24 -2.09 -13.87 -1.07
CA GLN A 24 -2.15 -14.25 0.35
C GLN A 24 -2.68 -13.11 1.23
N ILE A 25 -3.77 -13.38 1.96
CA ILE A 25 -4.46 -12.39 2.82
C ILE A 25 -3.56 -11.91 3.97
N GLY A 26 -2.77 -12.79 4.58
CA GLY A 26 -1.96 -12.46 5.75
C GLY A 26 -0.88 -11.40 5.49
N LEU A 27 -0.16 -11.52 4.37
CA LEU A 27 0.85 -10.55 3.94
C LEU A 27 0.20 -9.25 3.48
N ALA A 28 -0.90 -9.35 2.71
CA ALA A 28 -1.67 -8.18 2.29
C ALA A 28 -2.13 -7.35 3.49
N ASN A 29 -2.64 -7.98 4.55
CA ASN A 29 -3.08 -7.30 5.76
C ASN A 29 -1.95 -6.58 6.50
N LYS A 30 -0.73 -7.14 6.51
CA LYS A 30 0.43 -6.47 7.11
C LYS A 30 0.80 -5.20 6.34
N LEU A 31 0.86 -5.30 5.02
CA LEU A 31 1.12 -4.16 4.14
C LEU A 31 -0.02 -3.14 4.17
N GLN A 32 -1.27 -3.56 4.33
CA GLN A 32 -2.43 -2.69 4.47
C GLN A 32 -2.34 -1.83 5.74
N LYS A 33 -1.86 -2.40 6.85
CA LYS A 33 -1.58 -1.65 8.09
C LYS A 33 -0.46 -0.63 7.88
N LEU A 34 0.60 -0.99 7.16
CA LEU A 34 1.70 -0.09 6.81
C LEU A 34 1.19 1.10 5.98
N GLN A 35 0.38 0.83 4.94
CA GLN A 35 -0.22 1.87 4.10
C GLN A 35 -1.19 2.75 4.88
N ALA A 36 -2.03 2.19 5.74
CA ALA A 36 -2.93 2.98 6.58
C ALA A 36 -2.17 3.95 7.49
N GLU A 37 -1.06 3.51 8.07
CA GLU A 37 -0.20 4.37 8.88
C GLU A 37 0.49 5.45 8.05
N ALA A 38 0.98 5.12 6.85
CA ALA A 38 1.54 6.09 5.93
C ALA A 38 0.48 7.13 5.51
N ASN A 39 -0.73 6.71 5.18
CA ASN A 39 -1.82 7.58 4.76
C ASN A 39 -2.27 8.54 5.87
N ARG A 40 -2.29 8.10 7.13
CA ARG A 40 -2.53 9.00 8.27
C ARG A 40 -1.50 10.11 8.33
N ARG A 41 -0.22 9.79 8.13
CA ARG A 41 0.87 10.78 8.16
C ARG A 41 0.87 11.70 6.95
N ILE A 42 0.49 11.17 5.78
CA ILE A 42 0.40 11.95 4.54
C ILE A 42 -0.74 12.97 4.62
N LEU A 43 -1.91 12.55 5.14
CA LEU A 43 -3.13 13.35 5.17
C LEU A 43 -3.30 14.16 6.47
N GLY A 44 -2.50 13.87 7.51
CA GLY A 44 -2.76 14.39 8.85
C GLY A 44 -4.06 13.86 9.48
N ALA A 45 -4.47 12.64 9.11
CA ALA A 45 -5.75 12.06 9.52
C ALA A 45 -5.70 11.47 10.94
N PHE A 46 -6.87 11.38 11.57
CA PHE A 46 -7.00 10.80 12.90
C PHE A 46 -6.66 9.30 12.92
N ARG A 47 -6.26 8.80 14.10
CA ARG A 47 -5.94 7.38 14.31
C ARG A 47 -7.11 6.46 13.92
N THR A 48 -8.34 6.90 14.16
CA THR A 48 -9.59 6.17 13.89
C THR A 48 -10.17 6.41 12.50
N SER A 49 -9.50 7.20 11.65
CA SER A 49 -9.97 7.45 10.30
C SER A 49 -10.07 6.14 9.49
N PRO A 50 -11.16 5.93 8.72
CA PRO A 50 -11.34 4.73 7.91
C PRO A 50 -10.27 4.61 6.83
N THR A 51 -9.65 3.43 6.70
CA THR A 51 -8.58 3.18 5.72
C THR A 51 -9.03 3.41 4.28
N ALA A 52 -10.21 2.92 3.91
CA ALA A 52 -10.72 3.06 2.54
C ALA A 52 -10.90 4.53 2.14
N ALA A 53 -11.42 5.37 3.04
CA ALA A 53 -11.55 6.82 2.79
C ALA A 53 -10.16 7.47 2.62
N MET A 54 -9.22 7.15 3.52
CA MET A 54 -7.85 7.67 3.42
C MET A 54 -7.15 7.23 2.13
N GLU A 55 -7.41 6.03 1.63
CA GLU A 55 -6.82 5.55 0.38
C GLU A 55 -7.29 6.35 -0.83
N ILE A 56 -8.57 6.71 -0.87
CA ILE A 56 -9.17 7.54 -1.92
C ILE A 56 -8.57 8.95 -1.86
N GLU A 57 -8.58 9.57 -0.69
CA GLU A 57 -8.04 10.93 -0.47
C GLU A 57 -6.54 11.01 -0.79
N ALA A 58 -5.75 10.01 -0.37
CA ALA A 58 -4.33 9.95 -0.68
C ALA A 58 -4.04 9.49 -2.12
N THR A 59 -5.06 9.16 -2.92
CA THR A 59 -4.91 8.56 -4.26
C THR A 59 -3.94 7.38 -4.25
N THR A 60 -4.07 6.53 -3.24
CA THR A 60 -3.28 5.30 -3.05
C THR A 60 -4.17 4.10 -3.34
N LEU A 61 -3.66 3.15 -4.12
CA LEU A 61 -4.42 1.94 -4.46
C LEU A 61 -4.42 1.00 -3.25
N PRO A 62 -5.54 0.29 -2.94
CA PRO A 62 -5.53 -0.78 -1.95
C PRO A 62 -4.44 -1.80 -2.25
N ILE A 63 -3.80 -2.33 -1.20
CA ILE A 63 -2.61 -3.19 -1.36
C ILE A 63 -2.86 -4.38 -2.29
N PRO A 64 -3.92 -5.19 -2.14
CA PRO A 64 -4.11 -6.36 -3.00
C PRO A 64 -4.15 -5.99 -4.49
N LEU A 65 -4.88 -4.92 -4.82
CA LEU A 65 -5.01 -4.41 -6.18
C LEU A 65 -3.68 -3.85 -6.70
N ARG A 66 -2.89 -3.23 -5.83
CA ARG A 66 -1.57 -2.67 -6.16
C ARG A 66 -0.58 -3.77 -6.52
N LEU A 67 -0.55 -4.83 -5.71
CA LEU A 67 0.32 -6.00 -5.92
C LEU A 67 -0.08 -6.77 -7.18
N ASP A 68 -1.38 -7.01 -7.39
CA ASP A 68 -1.88 -7.65 -8.61
C ASP A 68 -1.51 -6.85 -9.87
N ARG A 69 -1.64 -5.52 -9.80
CA ARG A 69 -1.24 -4.64 -10.89
C ARG A 69 0.26 -4.72 -11.17
N GLN A 70 1.09 -4.87 -10.14
CA GLN A 70 2.53 -4.99 -10.29
C GLN A 70 2.91 -6.32 -10.96
N CYS A 71 2.37 -7.45 -10.49
CA CYS A 71 2.59 -8.75 -11.13
C CYS A 71 2.15 -8.76 -12.59
N LYS A 72 1.02 -8.13 -12.91
CA LYS A 72 0.53 -8.01 -14.30
C LYS A 72 1.38 -7.11 -15.21
N ARG A 73 2.17 -6.19 -14.65
CA ARG A 73 3.07 -5.34 -15.47
C ARG A 73 4.39 -6.02 -15.79
N TYR A 74 4.74 -7.05 -15.04
CA TYR A 74 5.98 -7.80 -15.23
C TYR A 74 5.83 -8.98 -16.20
N ALA A 75 4.66 -9.62 -16.20
CA ALA A 75 4.28 -10.65 -17.17
C ALA A 75 4.04 -10.06 -18.55
#